data_AF-A0A7S4KWG5-F1
#
_entry.id   AF-A0A7S4KWG5-F1
#
_cell.length_a   1.000
_cell.length_b   1.000
_cell.length_c   1.000
_cell.angle_alpha   90.00
_cell.angle_beta   90.00
_cell.angle_gamma   90.00
#
_symmetry.space_group_name_H-M   'P 1'
#
loop_
_entity.id
_entity.type
_entity.pdbx_description
1 polymer ?
#
loop_
_entity_poly.entity_id
_entity_poly.type
_entity_poly.pdbx_seq_one_letter_code
_entity_poly.pdbx_strand_id
1 'polypeptide(L)'
;VGLKKGHFTHIVIDEAGHALLPESLIPLSIASDKTTIVLAGDPNQLGPIICSPVCKSFGYDISLLERWIRLSYGKQSDDKVVFDPKVLTAHRVFCLTQHYR
;
A
#
# COMPACT_ATOMS: atom_id res chain seq x y z
N VAL A 1 10.89 26.26 -5.47
CA VAL A 1 11.12 25.65 -4.14
C VAL A 1 10.39 24.31 -4.13
N GLY A 2 11.09 23.21 -3.85
CA GLY A 2 10.50 21.86 -3.85
C GLY A 2 11.23 20.98 -2.83
N LEU A 3 10.52 20.01 -2.25
CA LEU A 3 11.09 19.06 -1.31
C LEU A 3 11.98 18.06 -2.07
N LYS A 4 13.21 17.85 -1.57
CA LYS A 4 14.12 16.85 -2.14
C LYS A 4 13.70 15.44 -1.72
N LYS A 5 14.06 14.44 -2.51
CA LYS A 5 13.93 13.04 -2.09
C LYS A 5 14.68 12.79 -0.79
N GLY A 6 14.08 12.06 0.13
CA GLY A 6 14.67 11.77 1.44
C GLY A 6 14.63 12.95 2.42
N HIS A 7 13.84 14.00 2.13
CA HIS A 7 13.57 15.06 3.09
C HIS A 7 12.93 14.51 4.37
N PHE A 8 12.06 13.51 4.24
CA PHE A 8 11.47 12.80 5.36
C PHE A 8 12.16 11.47 5.60
N THR A 9 12.44 11.20 6.87
CA THR A 9 12.93 9.89 7.33
C THR A 9 11.80 8.87 7.40
N HIS A 10 10.56 9.31 7.61
CA HIS A 10 9.37 8.47 7.72
C HIS A 10 8.20 9.09 6.95
N ILE A 11 7.47 8.25 6.22
CA ILE A 11 6.21 8.59 5.57
C ILE A 11 5.17 7.59 6.07
N VAL A 12 4.11 8.09 6.69
CA VAL A 12 3.02 7.27 7.20
C VAL A 12 1.75 7.65 6.44
N ILE A 13 1.09 6.66 5.86
CA ILE A 13 -0.20 6.81 5.17
C ILE A 13 -1.22 6.03 5.98
N ASP A 14 -2.13 6.73 6.62
CA ASP A 14 -3.26 6.15 7.35
C ASP A 14 -4.45 5.95 6.40
N GLU A 15 -5.33 5.00 6.72
CA GLU A 15 -6.44 4.56 5.87
C GLU A 15 -6.02 4.30 4.41
N ALA A 16 -4.83 3.73 4.22
CA ALA A 16 -4.23 3.46 2.91
C ALA A 16 -5.05 2.48 2.05
N GLY A 17 -6.01 1.76 2.66
CA GLY A 17 -6.99 0.93 1.96
C GLY A 17 -8.03 1.73 1.18
N HIS A 18 -8.37 2.94 1.65
CA HIS A 18 -9.37 3.82 1.02
C HIS A 18 -8.75 4.76 -0.02
N ALA A 19 -7.43 4.97 0.04
CA ALA A 19 -6.73 5.90 -0.83
C ALA A 19 -6.55 5.34 -2.25
N LEU A 20 -6.75 6.21 -3.25
CA LEU A 20 -6.39 5.91 -4.63
C LEU A 20 -4.87 5.70 -4.74
N LEU A 21 -4.46 4.83 -5.67
CA LEU A 21 -3.04 4.65 -5.98
C LEU A 21 -2.31 5.99 -6.21
N PRO A 22 -2.79 6.91 -7.09
CA PRO A 22 -2.13 8.21 -7.28
C PRO A 22 -2.04 9.04 -6.00
N GLU A 23 -3.05 9.02 -5.12
CA GLU A 23 -3.03 9.76 -3.86
C GLU A 23 -1.91 9.26 -2.94
N SER A 24 -1.77 7.93 -2.84
CA SER A 24 -0.68 7.30 -2.08
C SER A 24 0.69 7.59 -2.69
N LEU A 25 0.80 7.78 -4.01
CA LEU A 25 2.06 8.05 -4.68
C LEU A 25 2.58 9.49 -4.48
N ILE A 26 1.72 10.45 -4.16
CA ILE A 26 2.12 11.85 -3.92
C ILE A 26 3.20 11.94 -2.83
N PRO A 27 2.99 11.46 -1.59
CA PRO A 27 4.03 11.50 -0.56
C PRO A 27 5.20 10.56 -0.89
N LEU A 28 4.95 9.42 -1.55
CA LEU A 28 6.01 8.47 -1.90
C LEU A 28 6.96 9.00 -2.99
N SER A 29 6.53 9.98 -3.80
CA SER A 29 7.37 10.59 -4.84
C SER A 29 8.64 11.26 -4.30
N ILE A 30 8.62 11.68 -3.02
CA ILE A 30 9.75 12.28 -2.31
C ILE A 30 10.44 11.31 -1.34
N ALA A 31 10.07 10.03 -1.34
CA ALA A 31 10.78 9.01 -0.60
C ALA A 31 12.19 8.78 -1.19
N SER A 32 13.11 8.37 -0.33
CA SER A 32 14.43 7.86 -0.70
C SER A 32 14.59 6.43 -0.17
N ASP A 33 15.67 5.76 -0.55
CA ASP A 33 16.00 4.41 -0.05
C ASP A 33 16.20 4.36 1.48
N LYS A 34 16.42 5.53 2.11
CA LYS A 34 16.55 5.67 3.57
C LYS A 34 15.24 6.02 4.27
N THR A 35 14.18 6.33 3.51
CA THR A 35 12.88 6.69 4.05
C THR A 35 12.11 5.44 4.42
N THR A 36 11.65 5.37 5.67
CA THR A 36 10.72 4.33 6.11
C THR A 36 9.31 4.69 5.67
N ILE A 37 8.61 3.77 5.05
CA ILE A 37 7.21 3.91 4.62
C ILE A 37 6.36 3.04 5.54
N VAL A 38 5.24 3.57 6.02
CA VAL A 38 4.25 2.84 6.79
C VAL A 38 2.90 3.01 6.11
N LEU A 39 2.30 1.91 5.69
CA LEU A 39 0.92 1.86 5.19
C LEU A 39 0.06 1.28 6.29
N ALA A 40 -0.86 2.08 6.83
CA ALA A 40 -1.82 1.65 7.84
C ALA A 40 -3.23 1.65 7.24
N GLY A 41 -4.05 0.68 7.64
CA GLY A 41 -5.43 0.56 7.19
C GLY A 41 -5.87 -0.90 7.09
N ASP A 42 -7.10 -1.12 6.66
CA ASP A 42 -7.68 -2.46 6.55
C ASP A 42 -8.09 -2.74 5.09
N PRO A 43 -7.49 -3.74 4.42
CA PRO A 43 -7.86 -4.08 3.04
C PRO A 43 -9.26 -4.69 2.92
N ASN A 44 -9.86 -5.18 4.01
CA ASN A 44 -11.20 -5.79 4.01
C ASN A 44 -12.31 -4.76 4.23
N GLN A 45 -11.97 -3.50 4.49
CA GLN A 45 -12.93 -2.39 4.56
C GLN A 45 -13.24 -1.81 3.17
N LEU A 46 -13.83 -0.62 3.12
CA LEU A 46 -14.15 0.05 1.86
C LEU A 46 -12.87 0.34 1.06
N GLY A 47 -12.87 -0.01 -0.23
CA GLY A 47 -11.80 0.35 -1.15
C GLY A 47 -11.94 1.79 -1.67
N PRO A 48 -11.01 2.23 -2.54
CA PRO A 48 -11.06 3.55 -3.15
C PRO A 48 -12.29 3.77 -4.03
N ILE A 49 -12.85 4.98 -3.97
CA ILE A 49 -14.04 5.32 -4.75
C ILE A 49 -13.64 5.79 -6.15
N ILE A 50 -13.94 4.98 -7.16
CA ILE A 50 -13.79 5.32 -8.58
C ILE A 50 -15.17 5.50 -9.22
N CYS A 51 -15.41 6.64 -9.86
CA CYS A 51 -16.65 6.89 -10.60
C CYS A 51 -16.60 6.36 -12.04
N SER A 52 -15.42 6.34 -12.67
CA SER A 52 -15.25 5.93 -14.07
C SER A 52 -15.22 4.41 -14.21
N PRO A 53 -16.15 3.78 -14.96
CA PRO A 53 -16.13 2.35 -15.22
C PRO A 53 -14.87 1.91 -15.97
N VAL A 54 -14.34 2.76 -16.84
CA VAL A 54 -13.09 2.52 -17.56
C VAL A 54 -11.93 2.39 -16.57
N CYS A 55 -11.83 3.29 -15.60
CA CYS A 55 -10.81 3.22 -14.56
C CYS A 55 -10.93 1.94 -13.71
N LYS A 56 -12.17 1.50 -13.39
CA LYS A 56 -12.37 0.21 -12.71
C LYS A 56 -11.88 -0.97 -13.56
N SER A 57 -12.13 -0.97 -14.87
CA SER A 57 -11.63 -2.05 -15.75
C SER A 57 -10.09 -2.14 -15.82
N PHE A 58 -9.39 -1.07 -15.45
CA PHE A 58 -7.93 -1.05 -15.35
C PHE A 58 -7.41 -1.24 -13.91
N GLY A 59 -8.28 -1.53 -12.93
CA GLY A 59 -7.89 -1.81 -11.54
C GLY A 59 -7.46 -0.57 -10.74
N TYR A 60 -7.96 0.61 -11.09
CA TYR A 60 -7.73 1.84 -10.30
C TYR A 60 -8.54 1.89 -9.00
N ASP A 61 -9.49 0.97 -8.82
CA ASP A 61 -10.24 0.71 -7.60
C ASP A 61 -9.50 -0.21 -6.60
N ILE A 62 -8.23 -0.52 -6.87
CA ILE A 62 -7.36 -1.31 -5.99
C ILE A 62 -6.32 -0.39 -5.37
N SER A 63 -6.34 -0.28 -4.03
CA SER A 63 -5.44 0.58 -3.26
C SER A 63 -3.99 0.11 -3.28
N LEU A 64 -3.05 0.99 -2.91
CA LEU A 64 -1.65 0.60 -2.76
C LEU A 64 -1.46 -0.44 -1.66
N LEU A 65 -2.19 -0.30 -0.55
CA LEU A 65 -2.18 -1.25 0.57
C LEU A 65 -2.57 -2.65 0.11
N GLU A 66 -3.68 -2.76 -0.62
CA GLU A 66 -4.17 -4.05 -1.12
C GLU A 66 -3.18 -4.67 -2.11
N ARG A 67 -2.62 -3.88 -3.04
CA ARG A 67 -1.58 -4.35 -3.96
C ARG A 67 -0.36 -4.88 -3.20
N TRP A 68 0.08 -4.16 -2.17
CA TRP A 68 1.22 -4.54 -1.35
C TRP A 68 0.99 -5.85 -0.60
N ILE A 69 -0.20 -6.01 -0.01
CA ILE A 69 -0.62 -7.23 0.66
C ILE A 69 -0.64 -8.40 -0.33
N ARG A 70 -1.27 -8.27 -1.50
CA ARG A 70 -1.29 -9.31 -2.53
C ARG A 70 0.10 -9.74 -3.01
N LEU A 71 1.09 -8.83 -2.98
CA LEU A 71 2.48 -9.15 -3.30
C LEU A 71 3.22 -9.83 -2.13
N SER A 72 2.86 -9.48 -0.89
CA SER A 72 3.47 -10.00 0.34
C SER A 72 2.94 -11.39 0.71
N TYR A 73 1.68 -11.67 0.38
CA TYR A 73 1.04 -12.96 0.55
C TYR A 73 0.91 -13.60 -0.85
N GLY A 74 1.93 -14.33 -1.29
CA GLY A 74 1.93 -14.98 -2.61
C GLY A 74 0.67 -15.82 -2.84
N LYS A 75 0.17 -15.88 -4.09
CA LYS A 75 -0.97 -16.73 -4.43
C LYS A 75 -0.63 -18.20 -4.14
N GLN A 76 -1.43 -18.87 -3.30
CA GLN A 76 -1.53 -20.32 -3.38
C GLN A 76 -2.95 -20.82 -3.13
N SER A 77 -3.30 -21.82 -3.95
CA SER A 77 -4.44 -22.73 -3.85
C SER A 77 -4.53 -23.38 -2.47
N ASP A 78 -5.76 -23.52 -1.96
CA ASP A 78 -6.16 -24.11 -0.66
C ASP A 78 -5.88 -23.25 0.59
N ASP A 79 -6.85 -22.38 0.90
CA ASP A 79 -7.38 -21.97 2.22
C ASP A 79 -6.43 -21.67 3.40
N LYS A 80 -5.12 -21.50 3.18
CA LYS A 80 -4.19 -21.00 4.19
C LYS A 80 -3.26 -19.94 3.59
N VAL A 81 -3.64 -18.68 3.80
CA VAL A 81 -2.81 -17.52 3.49
C VAL A 81 -1.67 -17.44 4.50
N VAL A 82 -0.45 -17.80 4.10
CA VAL A 82 0.75 -17.70 4.95
C VAL A 82 1.49 -16.41 4.61
N PHE A 83 1.74 -15.59 5.62
CA PHE A 83 2.52 -14.35 5.53
C PHE A 83 3.99 -14.67 5.23
N ASP A 84 4.61 -13.99 4.24
CA ASP A 84 6.06 -13.99 4.09
C ASP A 84 6.67 -12.72 4.72
N PRO A 85 7.29 -12.82 5.91
CA PRO A 85 7.93 -11.68 6.57
C PRO A 85 9.09 -11.07 5.76
N LYS A 86 9.65 -11.81 4.79
CA LYS A 86 10.82 -11.37 4.02
C LYS A 86 10.45 -10.32 2.97
N VAL A 87 9.22 -10.34 2.44
CA VAL A 87 8.76 -9.35 1.44
C VAL A 87 8.65 -7.95 2.07
N LEU A 88 8.28 -7.87 3.34
CA LEU A 88 8.17 -6.61 4.08
C LEU A 88 9.52 -6.02 4.53
N THR A 89 10.57 -6.84 4.57
CA THR A 89 11.85 -6.43 5.17
C THR A 89 12.86 -5.97 4.12
N ALA A 90 12.67 -6.32 2.83
CA ALA A 90 13.61 -5.99 1.76
C ALA A 90 13.63 -4.49 1.40
N HIS A 91 12.51 -3.81 1.58
CA HIS A 91 12.37 -2.35 1.47
C HIS A 91 11.73 -1.88 2.77
N ARG A 92 12.10 -0.71 3.30
CA ARG A 92 11.69 -0.20 4.62
C ARG A 92 10.19 0.18 4.65
N VAL A 93 9.32 -0.74 4.24
CA VAL A 93 7.89 -0.58 4.02
C VAL A 93 7.17 -1.50 5.00
N PHE A 94 6.52 -0.90 5.99
CA PHE A 94 5.76 -1.60 7.00
C PHE A 94 4.26 -1.51 6.67
N CYS A 95 3.56 -2.63 6.84
CA CYS A 95 2.13 -2.70 6.67
C CYS A 95 1.49 -2.93 8.06
N LEU A 96 0.63 -2.02 8.49
CA LEU A 96 -0.11 -2.11 9.74
C LEU A 96 -1.59 -2.34 9.42
N THR A 97 -1.97 -3.61 9.32
CA THR A 97 -3.37 -3.99 9.09
C THR A 97 -4.09 -4.24 10.40
N GLN A 98 -5.32 -3.75 10.52
CA GLN A 98 -6.25 -4.28 11.52
C GLN A 98 -7.06 -5.40 10.84
N HIS A 99 -7.20 -6.57 11.47
CA HIS A 99 -8.15 -7.62 11.06
C HIS A 99 -7.88 -8.45 9.78
N TYR A 100 -6.64 -8.61 9.32
CA TYR A 100 -6.33 -9.62 8.28
C TYR A 100 -6.28 -11.03 8.91
N ARG A 101 -7.43 -11.70 9.00
CA ARG A 101 -7.58 -13.12 9.37
C ARG A 101 -7.77 -13.99 8.14
#